data_AF-A0A1S1HLS2-F1
#
_entry.id   AF-A0A1S1HLS2-F1
#
_cell.length_a   1.000
_cell.length_b   1.000
_cell.length_c   1.000
_cell.angle_alpha   90.00
_cell.angle_beta   90.00
_cell.angle_gamma   90.00
#
_symmetry.space_group_name_H-M   'P 1'
#
loop_
_entity.id
_entity.type
_entity.pdbx_description
1 polymer ?
#
loop_
_entity_poly.entity_id
_entity_poly.type
_entity_poly.pdbx_seq_one_letter_code
_entity_poly.pdbx_strand_id
1 'polypeptide(L)'
;MSNLHLVQVITEAGSHSGDIAEAVLSAGYKKTDFTIEQIIEMTADQTATCLYLGMKYDALPRTVDDLAKYHLSGLIEEANWIGTPEEIAAEVLRNGYRRK
;
A
#
# COMPACT_ATOMS: atom_id res chain seq x y z
N MET A 1 -17.87 -5.63 7.03
CA MET A 1 -17.54 -7.01 7.48
C MET A 1 -16.02 -7.09 7.56
N SER A 2 -15.48 -7.52 8.71
CA SER A 2 -14.04 -7.68 8.91
C SER A 2 -13.54 -8.92 8.13
N ASN A 3 -12.40 -8.79 7.46
CA ASN A 3 -11.72 -9.91 6.81
C ASN A 3 -10.67 -10.44 7.80
N LEU A 4 -11.03 -11.46 8.57
CA LEU A 4 -10.20 -12.00 9.66
C LEU A 4 -8.80 -12.40 9.21
N HIS A 5 -8.65 -12.92 7.99
CA HIS A 5 -7.35 -13.27 7.43
C HIS A 5 -6.48 -12.01 7.20
N LEU A 6 -7.05 -10.95 6.63
CA LEU A 6 -6.32 -9.69 6.43
C LEU A 6 -5.91 -9.05 7.75
N VAL A 7 -6.79 -9.10 8.75
CA VAL A 7 -6.51 -8.60 10.11
C VAL A 7 -5.33 -9.36 10.73
N GLN A 8 -5.28 -10.69 10.59
CA GLN A 8 -4.15 -11.50 11.03
C GLN A 8 -2.84 -11.11 10.34
N VAL A 9 -2.86 -11.00 9.00
CA VAL A 9 -1.69 -10.57 8.22
C VAL A 9 -1.16 -9.21 8.69
N ILE A 10 -2.04 -8.24 8.92
CA ILE A 10 -1.65 -6.90 9.41
C ILE A 10 -1.10 -6.97 10.83
N THR A 11 -1.72 -7.76 11.71
CA THR A 11 -1.30 -7.92 13.10
C THR A 11 0.10 -8.53 13.19
N GLU A 12 0.40 -9.54 12.36
CA GLU A 12 1.69 -10.23 12.33
C GLU A 12 2.81 -9.36 11.73
N ALA A 13 2.47 -8.45 10.81
CA ALA A 13 3.43 -7.56 10.17
C ALA A 13 3.96 -6.43 11.08
N GLY A 14 3.31 -6.18 12.23
CA GLY A 14 3.72 -5.14 13.17
C GLY A 14 3.13 -3.77 12.86
N SER A 15 3.95 -2.71 12.91
CA SER A 15 3.47 -1.32 12.87
C SER A 15 4.10 -0.44 11.79
N HIS A 16 5.07 -0.93 11.04
CA HIS A 16 5.70 -0.16 9.97
C HIS A 16 4.88 -0.28 8.68
N SER A 17 4.45 0.85 8.10
CA SER A 17 3.52 0.86 6.96
C SER A 17 4.06 0.14 5.72
N GLY A 18 5.37 0.23 5.49
CA GLY A 18 6.07 -0.51 4.44
C GLY A 18 5.98 -2.03 4.61
N ASP A 19 6.15 -2.50 5.85
CA ASP A 19 6.19 -3.93 6.19
C ASP A 19 4.78 -4.52 6.12
N ILE A 20 3.78 -3.78 6.61
CA ILE A 20 2.37 -4.15 6.48
C ILE A 20 1.97 -4.21 5.01
N ALA A 21 2.33 -3.22 4.20
CA ALA A 21 2.02 -3.23 2.76
C ALA A 21 2.63 -4.46 2.06
N GLU A 22 3.87 -4.80 2.39
CA GLU A 22 4.54 -5.98 1.86
C GLU A 22 3.86 -7.29 2.28
N ALA A 23 3.46 -7.40 3.55
CA ALA A 23 2.72 -8.55 4.05
C ALA A 23 1.34 -8.70 3.37
N VAL A 24 0.61 -7.59 3.20
CA VAL A 24 -0.70 -7.56 2.53
C VAL A 24 -0.59 -8.00 1.07
N LEU A 25 0.40 -7.50 0.33
CA LEU A 25 0.66 -7.90 -1.06
C LEU A 25 1.09 -9.38 -1.15
N SER A 26 1.95 -9.83 -0.23
CA SER A 26 2.41 -11.22 -0.16
C SER A 26 1.28 -12.19 0.18
N ALA A 27 0.31 -11.75 0.98
CA ALA A 27 -0.92 -12.47 1.27
C ALA A 27 -1.95 -12.47 0.11
N GLY A 28 -1.59 -11.88 -1.03
CA GLY A 28 -2.37 -11.91 -2.26
C GLY A 28 -3.42 -10.81 -2.39
N TYR A 29 -3.47 -9.85 -1.47
CA TYR A 29 -4.39 -8.71 -1.58
C TYR A 29 -3.81 -7.69 -2.55
N LYS A 30 -4.34 -7.68 -3.76
CA LYS A 30 -3.86 -6.81 -4.84
C LYS A 30 -4.99 -5.94 -5.36
N LYS A 31 -4.64 -4.73 -5.79
CA LYS A 31 -5.50 -3.89 -6.63
C LYS A 31 -5.05 -4.07 -8.07
N THR A 32 -5.95 -4.50 -8.95
CA THR A 32 -5.61 -4.83 -10.36
C THR A 32 -6.34 -3.96 -11.39
N ASP A 33 -7.03 -2.93 -10.93
CA ASP A 33 -7.94 -2.08 -11.69
C ASP A 33 -7.56 -0.59 -11.54
N PHE A 34 -6.26 -0.30 -11.44
CA PHE A 34 -5.78 1.10 -11.52
C PHE A 34 -6.10 1.68 -12.90
N THR A 35 -6.64 2.89 -12.95
CA THR A 35 -6.81 3.62 -14.21
C THR A 35 -5.47 4.18 -14.69
N ILE A 36 -5.42 4.59 -15.97
CA ILE A 36 -4.23 5.22 -16.54
C ILE A 36 -3.91 6.53 -15.80
N GLU A 37 -4.94 7.31 -15.48
CA GLU A 37 -4.82 8.57 -14.74
C GLU A 37 -4.22 8.33 -13.35
N GLN A 38 -4.70 7.31 -12.62
CA GLN A 38 -4.14 6.95 -11.31
C GLN A 38 -2.66 6.55 -11.42
N ILE A 39 -2.29 5.79 -12.45
CA ILE A 39 -0.88 5.40 -12.68
C ILE A 39 -0.01 6.63 -12.95
N ILE A 40 -0.49 7.58 -13.74
CA ILE A 40 0.22 8.83 -14.03
C ILE A 40 0.40 9.66 -12.76
N GLU A 41 -0.66 9.85 -11.98
CA GLU A 41 -0.62 10.60 -10.71
C GLU A 41 0.34 9.96 -9.71
N MET A 42 0.24 8.65 -9.47
CA MET A 42 1.16 7.92 -8.58
C MET A 42 2.61 8.01 -9.05
N THR A 43 2.85 7.91 -10.36
CA THR A 43 4.20 8.01 -10.93
C THR A 43 4.79 9.39 -10.67
N ALA A 44 4.01 10.45 -10.90
CA ALA A 44 4.45 11.83 -10.68
C ALA A 44 4.71 12.10 -9.20
N ASP A 45 3.78 11.72 -8.32
CA ASP A 45 3.88 11.91 -6.87
C ASP A 45 5.08 11.16 -6.28
N GLN A 46 5.18 9.86 -6.55
CA GLN A 46 6.26 9.03 -6.01
C GLN A 46 7.63 9.47 -6.55
N THR A 47 7.71 9.87 -7.82
CA THR A 47 8.95 10.44 -8.38
C THR A 47 9.34 11.73 -7.67
N ALA A 48 8.39 12.64 -7.44
CA ALA A 48 8.64 13.89 -6.73
C ALA A 48 9.11 13.63 -5.28
N THR A 49 8.47 12.69 -4.58
CA THR A 49 8.86 12.27 -3.23
C THR A 49 10.26 11.67 -3.19
N CYS A 50 10.60 10.77 -4.12
CA CYS A 50 11.95 10.19 -4.21
C CYS A 50 13.01 11.27 -4.44
N LEU A 51 12.75 12.25 -5.32
CA LEU A 51 13.65 13.37 -5.57
C LEU A 51 13.82 14.24 -4.33
N TYR A 52 12.72 14.57 -3.64
CA TYR A 52 12.73 15.35 -2.40
C TYR A 52 13.56 14.70 -1.29
N LEU A 53 13.43 13.38 -1.14
CA LEU A 53 14.18 12.59 -0.15
C LEU A 53 15.62 12.29 -0.56
N GLY A 54 16.07 12.72 -1.74
CA GLY A 54 17.42 12.43 -2.25
C GLY A 54 17.67 10.95 -2.50
N MET A 55 16.61 10.19 -2.79
CA MET A 55 16.70 8.75 -3.07
C MET A 55 17.49 8.51 -4.34
N LYS A 56 18.23 7.39 -4.36
CA LYS A 56 18.98 6.98 -5.54
C LYS A 56 18.02 6.62 -6.68
N TYR A 57 18.48 6.78 -7.92
CA TYR A 57 17.71 6.50 -9.13
C TYR A 57 17.14 5.08 -9.18
N ASP A 58 17.82 4.11 -8.57
CA ASP A 58 17.37 2.72 -8.49
C ASP A 58 16.21 2.48 -7.54
N ALA A 59 15.86 3.45 -6.69
CA ALA A 59 14.69 3.42 -5.83
C ALA A 59 13.44 4.06 -6.45
N LEU A 60 13.53 4.64 -7.66
CA LEU A 60 12.35 5.15 -8.38
C LEU A 60 11.43 3.99 -8.80
N PRO A 61 10.09 4.20 -8.82
CA PRO A 61 9.17 3.17 -9.26
C PRO A 61 9.42 2.83 -10.74
N ARG A 62 9.44 1.53 -11.06
CA ARG A 62 9.68 1.03 -12.43
C ARG A 62 8.50 0.24 -12.97
N THR A 63 7.62 -0.20 -12.09
CA THR A 63 6.49 -1.08 -12.41
C THR A 63 5.22 -0.60 -11.74
N VAL A 64 4.07 -1.05 -12.25
CA VAL A 64 2.78 -0.82 -11.60
C VAL A 64 2.74 -1.46 -10.22
N ASP A 65 3.48 -2.55 -9.99
CA ASP A 65 3.59 -3.19 -8.67
C ASP A 65 4.34 -2.30 -7.66
N ASP A 66 5.40 -1.59 -8.09
CA ASP A 66 6.10 -0.62 -7.23
C ASP A 66 5.15 0.53 -6.83
N LEU A 67 4.39 1.05 -7.78
CA LEU A 67 3.39 2.10 -7.54
C LEU A 67 2.29 1.58 -6.60
N ALA A 68 1.81 0.36 -6.81
CA ALA A 68 0.78 -0.26 -5.98
C ALA A 68 1.25 -0.50 -4.55
N LYS A 69 2.54 -0.84 -4.33
CA LYS A 69 3.15 -0.96 -3.00
C LYS A 69 3.22 0.40 -2.32
N TYR A 70 3.72 1.43 -3.01
CA TYR A 70 3.81 2.78 -2.46
C TYR A 70 2.43 3.35 -2.09
N HIS A 71 1.46 3.24 -3.00
CA HIS A 71 0.08 3.64 -2.75
C HIS A 71 -0.52 2.91 -1.54
N LEU A 72 -0.31 1.59 -1.43
CA LEU A 72 -0.77 0.81 -0.28
C LEU A 72 -0.09 1.25 1.02
N SER A 73 1.22 1.48 1.00
CA SER A 73 1.98 1.96 2.16
C SER A 73 1.48 3.32 2.63
N GLY A 74 1.17 4.25 1.73
CA GLY A 74 0.59 5.55 2.07
C GLY A 74 -0.78 5.41 2.74
N LEU A 75 -1.68 4.61 2.17
CA LEU A 75 -2.99 4.33 2.78
C LEU A 75 -2.86 3.72 4.18
N ILE A 76 -1.92 2.78 4.35
CA ILE A 76 -1.67 2.16 5.65
C ILE A 76 -1.06 3.17 6.61
N GLU A 77 -0.13 4.01 6.19
CA GLU A 77 0.46 5.04 7.04
C GLU A 77 -0.61 5.99 7.58
N GLU A 78 -1.49 6.49 6.71
CA GLU A 78 -2.62 7.33 7.12
C GLU A 78 -3.55 6.59 8.11
N ALA A 79 -3.87 5.33 7.84
CA ALA A 79 -4.73 4.52 8.70
C ALA A 79 -4.06 4.17 10.05
N ASN A 80 -2.76 3.93 10.05
CA ASN A 80 -1.99 3.45 11.20
C ASN A 80 -1.76 4.54 12.25
N TRP A 81 -1.86 5.82 11.90
CA TRP A 81 -1.77 6.92 12.86
C TRP A 81 -2.90 6.89 13.91
N ILE A 82 -4.01 6.22 13.63
CA ILE A 82 -5.23 6.29 14.47
C ILE A 82 -5.92 4.92 14.61
N GLY A 83 -5.62 3.94 13.75
CA GLY A 83 -6.42 2.74 13.56
C GLY A 83 -5.83 1.44 14.11
N THR A 84 -6.71 0.58 14.61
CA THR A 84 -6.50 -0.84 14.90
C THR A 84 -6.23 -1.65 13.63
N PRO A 85 -5.65 -2.87 13.72
CA PRO A 85 -5.52 -3.78 12.57
C PRO A 85 -6.82 -4.00 11.79
N GLU A 86 -7.97 -4.01 12.48
CA GLU A 86 -9.30 -4.08 11.88
C GLU A 86 -9.64 -2.87 11.02
N GLU A 87 -9.28 -1.67 11.47
CA GLU A 87 -9.52 -0.41 10.75
C GLU A 87 -8.60 -0.30 9.54
N ILE A 88 -7.32 -0.68 9.69
CA ILE A 88 -6.36 -0.77 8.58
C ILE A 88 -6.86 -1.78 7.54
N ALA A 89 -7.29 -2.97 7.96
CA ALA A 89 -7.87 -3.97 7.05
C ALA A 89 -9.09 -3.43 6.30
N ALA A 90 -9.96 -2.68 6.99
CA ALA A 90 -11.11 -2.05 6.37
C ALA A 90 -10.71 -0.98 5.35
N GLU A 91 -9.63 -0.23 5.59
CA GLU A 91 -9.11 0.79 4.66
C GLU A 91 -8.50 0.16 3.40
N VAL A 92 -7.65 -0.86 3.58
CA VAL A 92 -7.10 -1.67 2.48
C VAL A 92 -8.23 -2.20 1.59
N LEU A 93 -9.27 -2.75 2.21
CA LEU A 93 -10.42 -3.24 1.47
C LEU A 93 -11.25 -2.12 0.82
N ARG A 94 -11.46 -0.98 1.48
CA ARG A 94 -12.20 0.15 0.88
C ARG A 94 -11.52 0.68 -0.38
N ASN A 95 -10.20 0.64 -0.42
CA ASN A 95 -9.39 1.08 -1.57
C ASN A 95 -9.20 0.01 -2.66
N GLY A 96 -9.93 -1.10 -2.59
CA GLY A 96 -10.00 -2.07 -3.69
C GLY A 96 -8.90 -3.13 -3.70
N TYR A 97 -8.05 -3.20 -2.68
CA TYR A 97 -7.14 -4.34 -2.52
C TYR A 97 -7.96 -5.56 -2.11
N ARG A 98 -7.98 -6.57 -2.97
CA ARG A 98 -8.77 -7.79 -2.81
C ARG A 98 -7.88 -8.99 -2.98
N ARG A 99 -8.10 -10.01 -2.15
CA ARG A 99 -7.48 -11.32 -2.33
C ARG A 99 -8.17 -12.01 -3.49
N LYS A 100 -7.41 -12.40 -4.52
CA LYS A 100 -7.89 -13.29 -5.58
C LYS A 100 -7.73 -14.75 -5.14
#